data_AF-A0A6I5ZUL7-F1
#
_entry.id   AF-A0A6I5ZUL7-F1
#
_cell.length_a   1.000
_cell.length_b   1.000
_cell.length_c   1.000
_cell.angle_alpha   90.00
_cell.angle_beta   90.00
_cell.angle_gamma   90.00
#
_symmetry.space_group_name_H-M   'P 1'
#
loop_
_entity.id
_entity.type
_entity.pdbx_description
1 polymer ?
#
loop_
_entity_poly.entity_id
_entity_poly.type
_entity_poly.pdbx_seq_one_letter_code
_entity_poly.pdbx_strand_id
1 'polypeptide(L)'
;MSLKDHIKNANREGSGLGFLHGRKKGDFEWIIGKEIALENAAIVQSNYNDGAENVIFTVQGDNRHYYRTGGNVVVNGFKEIAEGLEEEGLSWDIIGVTFNWVKSKNGRAYYTARFRDLRSPAEGEDEAI
;
A
#
# COMPACT_ATOMS: atom_id res chain seq x y z
N MET A 1 -17.23 9.35 2.82
CA MET A 1 -16.58 9.92 1.61
C MET A 1 -16.59 8.80 0.54
N SER A 2 -16.34 9.03 -0.76
CA SER A 2 -16.31 7.86 -1.67
C SER A 2 -14.95 7.15 -1.60
N LEU A 3 -14.89 5.84 -1.86
CA LEU A 3 -13.62 5.09 -1.95
C LEU A 3 -12.67 5.74 -2.98
N LYS A 4 -13.22 6.33 -4.04
CA LYS A 4 -12.45 7.08 -5.03
C LYS A 4 -11.76 8.31 -4.44
N ASP A 5 -12.43 9.03 -3.55
CA ASP A 5 -11.86 10.19 -2.85
C ASP A 5 -10.80 9.76 -1.83
N HIS A 6 -11.05 8.67 -1.10
CA HIS A 6 -10.07 8.04 -0.20
C HIS A 6 -8.81 7.61 -0.97
N ILE A 7 -8.93 6.94 -2.11
CA ILE A 7 -7.80 6.59 -2.98
C ILE A 7 -7.04 7.84 -3.44
N LYS A 8 -7.76 8.90 -3.80
CA LYS A 8 -7.15 10.18 -4.20
C LYS A 8 -6.39 10.82 -3.04
N ASN A 9 -6.89 10.75 -1.82
CA ASN A 9 -6.23 11.28 -0.62
C ASN A 9 -5.00 10.43 -0.24
N ALA A 10 -5.14 9.11 -0.20
CA ALA A 10 -4.05 8.17 0.04
C ALA A 10 -2.90 8.36 -0.96
N ASN A 11 -3.21 8.68 -2.23
CA ASN A 11 -2.23 8.96 -3.27
C ASN A 11 -1.68 10.40 -3.27
N ARG A 12 -2.34 11.35 -2.58
CA ARG A 12 -1.87 12.74 -2.42
C ARG A 12 -0.76 12.85 -1.39
N GLU A 13 -0.81 12.05 -0.34
CA GLU A 13 0.22 12.00 0.68
C GLU A 13 1.48 11.29 0.15
N GLY A 14 2.27 12.00 -0.65
CA GLY A 14 3.52 11.50 -1.20
C GLY A 14 4.66 11.40 -0.17
N SER A 15 5.32 10.24 -0.16
CA SER A 15 6.65 9.91 0.38
C SER A 15 6.91 10.02 1.89
N GLY A 16 7.16 8.88 2.53
CA GLY A 16 7.67 8.78 3.89
C GLY A 16 8.40 7.46 4.16
N LEU A 17 9.45 7.52 4.97
CA LEU A 17 10.33 6.40 5.31
C LEU A 17 9.61 5.30 6.08
N GLY A 18 9.91 4.04 5.73
CA GLY A 18 9.84 2.90 6.65
C GLY A 18 9.52 1.56 5.99
N PHE A 19 10.49 0.95 5.31
CA PHE A 19 10.49 -0.51 5.15
C PHE A 19 11.68 -1.11 5.89
N LEU A 20 11.40 -2.18 6.63
CA LEU A 20 12.41 -2.96 7.32
C LEU A 20 13.13 -3.84 6.27
N HIS A 21 14.26 -3.37 5.76
CA HIS A 21 15.12 -4.12 4.84
C HIS A 21 15.77 -5.32 5.57
N GLY A 22 16.03 -6.43 4.86
CA GLY A 22 16.83 -7.55 5.38
C GLY A 22 16.09 -8.65 6.18
N ARG A 23 14.77 -8.82 6.03
CA ARG A 23 14.06 -9.98 6.63
C ARG A 23 13.86 -11.10 5.61
N LYS A 24 14.16 -12.34 6.03
CA LYS A 24 14.04 -13.61 5.27
C LYS A 24 12.63 -13.96 4.75
N LYS A 25 11.57 -13.20 5.04
CA LYS A 25 10.18 -13.47 4.64
C LYS A 25 9.48 -12.15 4.24
N GLY A 26 8.79 -12.14 3.10
CA GLY A 26 8.02 -10.97 2.64
C GLY A 26 8.89 -9.81 2.17
N ASP A 27 9.95 -10.12 1.43
CA ASP A 27 10.88 -9.12 0.93
C ASP A 27 10.19 -8.25 -0.13
N PHE A 28 10.09 -6.95 0.16
CA PHE A 28 9.42 -5.97 -0.69
C PHE A 28 10.04 -5.86 -2.07
N GLU A 29 11.33 -6.22 -2.22
CA GLU A 29 12.02 -6.20 -3.51
C GLU A 29 11.30 -6.99 -4.60
N TRP A 30 10.55 -8.04 -4.24
CA TRP A 30 9.84 -8.88 -5.20
C TRP A 30 8.60 -8.23 -5.80
N ILE A 31 8.00 -7.28 -5.07
CA ILE A 31 6.75 -6.60 -5.41
C ILE A 31 6.95 -5.13 -5.79
N ILE A 32 8.16 -4.58 -5.61
CA ILE A 32 8.47 -3.20 -6.05
C ILE A 32 8.28 -3.07 -7.57
N GLY A 33 7.64 -1.97 -7.97
CA GLY A 33 7.38 -1.62 -9.37
C GLY A 33 6.27 -2.43 -10.02
N LYS A 34 5.58 -3.31 -9.26
CA LYS A 34 4.46 -4.12 -9.76
C LYS A 34 3.18 -3.71 -9.05
N GLU A 35 2.08 -3.62 -9.80
CA GLU A 35 0.75 -3.58 -9.20
C GLU A 35 0.42 -4.97 -8.67
N ILE A 36 0.07 -5.04 -7.39
CA ILE A 36 -0.36 -6.26 -6.72
C ILE A 36 -1.76 -6.07 -6.17
N ALA A 37 -2.61 -7.09 -6.32
CA ALA A 37 -3.92 -7.12 -5.68
C ALA A 37 -3.76 -7.59 -4.23
N LEU A 38 -4.37 -6.86 -3.30
CA LEU A 38 -4.38 -7.22 -1.89
C LEU A 38 -5.46 -8.26 -1.61
N GLU A 39 -5.28 -9.10 -0.58
CA GLU A 39 -6.33 -10.04 -0.15
C GLU A 39 -6.68 -9.82 1.32
N ASN A 40 -5.68 -9.88 2.19
CA ASN A 40 -5.82 -9.58 3.61
C ASN A 40 -4.84 -8.48 3.96
N ALA A 41 -5.31 -7.29 4.38
CA ALA A 41 -4.46 -6.24 4.93
C ALA A 41 -4.95 -5.83 6.32
N ALA A 42 -4.01 -5.64 7.25
CA ALA A 42 -4.29 -5.26 8.62
C ALA A 42 -3.25 -4.25 9.12
N ILE A 43 -3.72 -3.23 9.84
CA ILE A 43 -2.87 -2.27 10.53
C ILE A 43 -2.65 -2.76 11.97
N VAL A 44 -1.40 -2.90 12.38
CA VAL A 44 -1.00 -3.45 13.67
C VAL A 44 0.06 -2.59 14.34
N GLN A 45 -0.02 -2.46 15.66
CA GLN A 45 0.98 -1.76 16.47
C GLN A 45 2.16 -2.68 16.80
N SER A 46 3.38 -2.13 16.76
CA SER A 46 4.59 -2.86 17.11
C SER A 46 4.85 -2.81 18.61
N ASN A 47 4.94 -3.98 19.24
CA ASN A 47 5.35 -4.09 20.64
C ASN A 47 6.84 -3.75 20.88
N TYR A 48 7.66 -3.68 19.83
CA TYR A 48 9.12 -3.50 19.93
C TYR A 48 9.61 -2.09 19.56
N ASN A 49 8.74 -1.24 19.01
CA ASN A 49 9.10 0.09 18.52
C ASN A 49 8.11 1.14 19.00
N ASP A 50 7.94 1.23 20.32
CA ASP A 50 7.15 2.27 21.00
C ASP A 50 5.72 2.43 20.45
N GLY A 51 5.06 1.31 20.11
CA GLY A 51 3.70 1.32 19.56
C GLY A 51 3.59 1.69 18.08
N ALA A 52 4.71 1.88 17.36
CA ALA A 52 4.70 2.27 15.95
C ALA A 52 3.82 1.34 15.10
N GLU A 53 2.97 1.93 14.28
CA GLU A 53 2.03 1.20 13.43
C GLU A 53 2.72 0.59 12.20
N ASN A 54 2.16 -0.51 11.73
CA ASN A 54 2.64 -1.26 10.60
C ASN A 54 1.43 -1.78 9.82
N VAL A 55 1.58 -1.95 8.52
CA VAL A 55 0.63 -2.74 7.75
C VAL A 55 1.24 -4.11 7.52
N ILE A 56 0.47 -5.15 7.76
CA ILE A 56 0.75 -6.52 7.33
C ILE A 56 -0.27 -6.87 6.28
N PHE A 57 0.17 -7.43 5.15
CA PHE A 57 -0.76 -7.87 4.12
C PHE A 57 -0.30 -9.13 3.37
N THR A 58 -1.25 -9.72 2.64
CA THR A 58 -1.05 -10.81 1.67
C THR A 58 -1.40 -10.33 0.28
N VAL A 59 -0.80 -10.99 -0.71
CA VAL A 59 -1.04 -10.73 -2.13
C VAL A 59 -1.93 -11.83 -2.67
N GLN A 60 -2.91 -11.46 -3.48
CA GLN A 60 -3.80 -12.41 -4.13
C GLN A 60 -2.98 -13.42 -4.95
N GLY A 61 -3.19 -14.72 -4.70
CA GLY A 61 -2.43 -15.80 -5.34
C GLY A 61 -1.07 -16.13 -4.67
N ASP A 62 -0.64 -15.37 -3.68
CA ASP A 62 0.56 -15.63 -2.85
C ASP A 62 0.22 -15.61 -1.35
N ASN A 63 -0.70 -16.49 -0.96
CA ASN A 63 -1.16 -16.62 0.43
C ASN A 63 -0.12 -17.26 1.39
N ARG A 64 1.04 -17.69 0.86
CA ARG A 64 2.12 -18.30 1.66
C ARG A 64 3.05 -17.26 2.29
N HIS A 65 3.01 -16.03 1.80
CA HIS A 65 3.89 -14.96 2.25
C HIS A 65 3.08 -13.77 2.77
N TYR A 66 3.52 -13.24 3.90
CA TYR A 66 3.03 -11.98 4.45
C TYR A 66 4.11 -10.91 4.25
N TYR A 67 3.66 -9.74 3.82
CA TYR A 67 4.47 -8.54 3.61
C TYR A 67 4.19 -7.56 4.74
N ARG A 68 5.21 -6.81 5.19
CA ARG A 68 5.06 -5.80 6.24
C ARG A 68 5.73 -4.47 5.89
N THR A 69 5.00 -3.38 6.09
CA THR A 69 5.53 -2.00 6.07
C THR A 69 5.38 -1.33 7.43
N GLY A 70 6.29 -0.45 7.79
CA GLY A 70 6.18 0.41 8.98
C GLY A 70 6.33 1.89 8.67
N GLY A 71 6.22 2.27 7.40
CA GLY A 71 6.46 3.64 6.98
C GLY A 71 5.20 4.46 7.16
N ASN A 72 5.26 5.50 7.99
CA ASN A 72 4.08 6.27 8.39
C ASN A 72 3.22 6.72 7.20
N VAL A 73 3.83 7.14 6.09
CA VAL A 73 3.08 7.56 4.89
C VAL A 73 2.36 6.40 4.24
N VAL A 74 3.00 5.23 4.15
CA VAL A 74 2.33 4.03 3.62
C VAL A 74 1.21 3.59 4.57
N VAL A 75 1.47 3.58 5.88
CA VAL A 75 0.47 3.24 6.90
C VAL A 75 -0.74 4.17 6.84
N ASN A 76 -0.53 5.49 6.71
CA ASN A 76 -1.61 6.46 6.57
C ASN A 76 -2.42 6.24 5.29
N GLY A 77 -1.74 5.96 4.17
CA GLY A 77 -2.43 5.59 2.93
C GLY A 77 -3.33 4.36 3.12
N PHE A 78 -2.84 3.31 3.78
CA PHE A 78 -3.66 2.13 4.09
C PHE A 78 -4.81 2.44 5.06
N LYS A 79 -4.67 3.39 6.00
CA LYS A 79 -5.76 3.81 6.88
C LYS A 79 -6.90 4.48 6.11
N GLU A 80 -6.55 5.40 5.21
CA GLU A 80 -7.53 6.07 4.34
C GLU A 80 -8.28 5.05 3.48
N ILE A 81 -7.57 4.07 2.90
CA ILE A 81 -8.24 3.00 2.14
C ILE A 81 -9.12 2.12 3.04
N ALA A 82 -8.66 1.78 4.25
CA ALA A 82 -9.45 0.97 5.18
C ALA A 82 -10.77 1.66 5.53
N GLU A 83 -10.74 2.97 5.79
CA GLU A 83 -11.93 3.78 6.06
C GLU A 83 -12.88 3.78 4.86
N GLY A 84 -12.38 4.01 3.65
CA GLY A 84 -13.21 3.97 2.43
C GLY A 84 -13.82 2.60 2.14
N LEU A 85 -13.10 1.51 2.43
CA LEU A 85 -13.64 0.15 2.29
C LEU A 85 -14.73 -0.13 3.33
N GLU A 86 -14.54 0.30 4.58
CA GLU A 86 -15.53 0.14 5.65
C GLU A 86 -16.81 0.94 5.37
N GLU A 87 -16.69 2.19 4.94
CA GLU A 87 -17.82 3.06 4.59
C GLU A 87 -18.71 2.46 3.49
N GLU A 88 -18.12 1.74 2.54
CA GLU A 88 -18.84 1.14 1.40
C GLU A 88 -19.12 -0.37 1.55
N GLY A 89 -18.70 -1.00 2.65
CA GLY A 89 -18.88 -2.44 2.88
C GLY A 89 -18.10 -3.31 1.89
N LEU A 90 -16.92 -2.86 1.48
CA LEU A 90 -16.05 -3.50 0.50
C LEU A 90 -14.86 -4.22 1.16
N SER A 91 -14.13 -5.01 0.38
CA SER A 91 -12.99 -5.80 0.84
C SER A 91 -11.69 -5.40 0.14
N TRP A 92 -10.54 -5.86 0.64
CA TRP A 92 -9.23 -5.48 0.10
C TRP A 92 -8.93 -6.06 -1.29
N ASP A 93 -9.66 -7.08 -1.72
CA ASP A 93 -9.53 -7.76 -3.01
C ASP A 93 -9.81 -6.89 -4.23
N ILE A 94 -10.48 -5.75 -4.04
CA ILE A 94 -10.70 -4.75 -5.08
C ILE A 94 -9.61 -3.68 -5.14
N ILE A 95 -8.60 -3.74 -4.27
CA ILE A 95 -7.53 -2.74 -4.19
C ILE A 95 -6.23 -3.27 -4.76
N GLY A 96 -5.74 -2.57 -5.78
CA GLY A 96 -4.39 -2.69 -6.30
C GLY A 96 -3.46 -1.74 -5.56
N VAL A 97 -2.26 -2.20 -5.24
CA VAL A 97 -1.20 -1.33 -4.70
C VAL A 97 0.08 -1.52 -5.51
N THR A 98 0.74 -0.42 -5.85
CA THR A 98 2.07 -0.41 -6.46
C THR A 98 3.06 0.24 -5.51
N PHE A 99 4.04 -0.51 -5.05
CA PHE A 99 5.12 0.02 -4.23
C PHE A 99 6.26 0.51 -5.12
N ASN A 100 6.72 1.74 -4.93
CA ASN A 100 7.81 2.32 -5.71
C ASN A 100 8.96 2.72 -4.82
N TRP A 101 10.17 2.63 -5.37
CA TRP A 101 11.38 3.17 -4.76
C TRP A 101 11.68 4.54 -5.35
N VAL A 102 11.77 5.55 -4.48
CA VAL A 102 12.07 6.93 -4.85
C VAL A 102 13.36 7.36 -4.16
N LYS A 103 14.33 7.81 -4.94
CA LYS A 103 15.56 8.40 -4.41
C LYS A 103 15.35 9.91 -4.24
N SER A 104 15.44 10.40 -2.99
CA SER A 104 15.39 11.84 -2.74
C SER A 104 16.60 12.55 -3.33
N LYS A 105 16.47 13.87 -3.49
CA LYS A 105 17.56 14.79 -3.86
C LYS A 105 18.77 14.69 -2.91
N ASN A 106 18.55 14.30 -1.66
CA ASN A 106 19.59 14.14 -0.63
C ASN A 106 20.19 12.73 -0.60
N GLY A 107 19.92 11.89 -1.62
CA GLY A 107 20.46 10.53 -1.74
C GLY A 107 19.78 9.47 -0.86
N ARG A 108 18.87 9.87 0.04
CA ARG A 108 18.07 8.96 0.85
C ARG A 108 17.02 8.26 -0.02
N ALA A 109 16.88 6.96 0.19
CA ALA A 109 15.88 6.10 -0.41
C ALA A 109 14.56 6.16 0.38
N TYR A 110 13.44 6.33 -0.30
CA TYR A 110 12.10 6.29 0.27
C TYR A 110 11.25 5.34 -0.55
N TYR A 111 10.25 4.74 0.09
CA TYR A 111 9.27 3.95 -0.61
C TYR A 111 7.94 4.69 -0.61
N THR A 112 7.20 4.57 -1.69
CA THR A 112 5.84 5.09 -1.82
C THR A 112 4.90 3.93 -2.15
N ALA A 113 3.63 4.09 -1.79
CA ALA A 113 2.56 3.20 -2.22
C ALA A 113 1.61 4.03 -3.08
N ARG A 114 1.16 3.46 -4.19
CA ARG A 114 0.09 4.01 -5.01
C ARG A 114 -1.06 3.02 -5.04
N PHE A 115 -2.24 3.47 -4.68
CA PHE A 115 -3.45 2.65 -4.62
C PHE A 115 -4.31 2.86 -5.86
N ARG A 116 -5.01 1.81 -6.28
CA ARG A 116 -5.98 1.82 -7.39
C ARG A 116 -7.18 0.95 -7.03
N ASP A 117 -8.36 1.38 -7.42
CA ASP A 117 -9.54 0.51 -7.47
C ASP A 117 -9.44 -0.36 -8.72
N LEU A 118 -9.29 -1.68 -8.55
CA LEU A 118 -9.13 -2.64 -9.65
C LEU A 118 -10.39 -2.78 -10.51
N ARG A 119 -11.54 -2.30 -10.02
CA ARG A 119 -12.80 -2.25 -10.78
C ARG A 119 -12.86 -1.04 -11.72
N SER A 120 -12.01 -0.04 -11.48
CA SER A 120 -11.88 1.12 -12.36
C SER A 120 -10.88 0.81 -13.49
N PRO A 121 -11.08 1.36 -14.70
CA PRO A 121 -10.11 1.22 -15.79
C PRO A 121 -8.73 1.72 -15.36
N ALA A 122 -7.67 1.19 -15.96
CA ALA A 122 -6.32 1.66 -15.67
C ALA A 122 -6.17 3.10 -16.17
N GLU A 123 -5.44 3.95 -15.44
CA GLU A 123 -5.13 5.30 -15.92
C GLU A 123 -4.40 5.20 -17.28
N GLY A 124 -5.05 5.70 -18.34
CA GLY A 124 -4.54 5.64 -19.72
C GLY A 124 -5.36 4.77 -20.69
N GLU A 125 -6.41 4.08 -20.24
CA GLU A 125 -7.29 3.29 -21.12
C GLU A 125 -8.44 4.09 -21.77
N ASP A 126 -8.61 5.37 -21.43
CA ASP A 126 -9.63 6.25 -22.02
C ASP A 126 -9.22 6.87 -23.39
N GLU A 127 -8.00 6.61 -23.90
CA GLU A 127 -7.52 7.16 -25.19
C GLU A 127 -7.64 6.20 -26.38
N ALA A 128 -8.50 5.18 -26.30
CA ALA A 128 -8.73 4.24 -27.40
C ALA A 128 -10.21 4.09 -27.76
N ILE A 129 -10.87 5.19 -28.15
CA ILE A 129 -12.12 5.14 -28.95
C ILE A 129 -12.07 6.24 -30.02
#